data_AF-A0A2T4X697-F1
#
_entry.id   AF-A0A2T4X697-F1
#
_cell.length_a   1.000
_cell.length_b   1.000
_cell.length_c   1.000
_cell.angle_alpha   90.00
_cell.angle_beta   90.00
_cell.angle_gamma   90.00
#
_symmetry.space_group_name_H-M   'P 1'
#
loop_
_entity.id
_entity.type
_entity.pdbx_description
1 polymer ?
#
loop_
_entity_poly.entity_id
_entity_poly.type
_entity_poly.pdbx_seq_one_letter_code
_entity_poly.pdbx_strand_id
1 'polypeptide(L)'
;MPVKSQPTTATTKYPGGFEAHAHWYPKALNATIHPMINFFLNLGQDRIINRYCHLHPKVNPEKLREILNYRAKHFLWAGADLLNVTSARGKRQMVVVENNSCPSGQKSMPLLDDNQEQGSYRLLIERTFKPHLKNLRKSLDGGLAVIYDKNIMETAGYAEVIADVMQEKVYLVPFYEDDTNPPVRFDDGVMLIRDEAGDWIPIRAAFRYVTQRPWNRLPLHTKTRILNPILACLAGGRNKMVAAKAYDLFNAELEAHGLKINTPETIWDVSKEEVPLWVKKMGGQAVIKVPYSNAGQGVFTIVTKRELDAFMAMEFHYDRFIVQSLIGNYHWSSTTSSGKLYHVGTIPNSKGETYVADIRMMVSSSEQGILPLCTYARRSAKPLVDKIEDSTNSWEMLGTNLSFLQPDGSWSTDSNRLVLMDRRDFNKLGIGLDDLIEAYIQTVLSMVAIDNMAKTLLNKQGKFRMRLFRSLNDDQSLIDEIML
;
A
#
# COMPACT_ATOMS: atom_id res chain seq x y z
N MET A 1 -9.96 -8.10 -31.34
CA MET A 1 -10.62 -6.81 -31.05
C MET A 1 -9.52 -5.76 -30.93
N PRO A 2 -9.68 -4.55 -31.47
CA PRO A 2 -8.63 -3.54 -31.37
C PRO A 2 -8.46 -3.15 -29.91
N VAL A 3 -7.22 -3.22 -29.41
CA VAL A 3 -6.81 -2.68 -28.12
C VAL A 3 -7.27 -1.23 -28.08
N LYS A 4 -8.13 -0.85 -27.12
CA LYS A 4 -8.50 0.57 -26.94
C LYS A 4 -7.20 1.37 -26.85
N SER A 5 -7.00 2.31 -27.78
CA SER A 5 -5.81 3.17 -27.78
C SER A 5 -5.72 3.86 -26.43
N GLN A 6 -4.66 3.57 -25.68
CA GLN A 6 -4.41 4.24 -24.41
C GLN A 6 -4.24 5.75 -24.69
N PRO A 7 -4.76 6.64 -23.83
CA PRO A 7 -4.59 8.07 -24.03
C PRO A 7 -3.09 8.43 -24.01
N THR A 8 -2.65 9.26 -24.97
CA THR A 8 -1.23 9.59 -25.21
C THR A 8 -0.87 11.04 -24.88
N THR A 9 -1.81 11.80 -24.33
CA THR A 9 -1.69 13.22 -23.99
C THR A 9 -2.33 13.53 -22.63
N ALA A 10 -1.92 14.63 -22.01
CA ALA A 10 -2.52 15.13 -20.78
C ALA A 10 -3.90 15.75 -21.05
N THR A 11 -4.88 15.47 -20.20
CA THR A 11 -6.19 16.16 -20.19
C THR A 11 -6.24 17.19 -19.06
N THR A 12 -7.00 18.26 -19.24
CA THR A 12 -7.09 19.33 -18.23
C THR A 12 -8.34 19.19 -17.36
N LYS A 13 -8.17 19.31 -16.05
CA LYS A 13 -9.25 19.35 -15.04
C LYS A 13 -9.32 20.75 -14.43
N TYR A 14 -10.54 21.22 -14.21
CA TYR A 14 -10.84 22.55 -13.70
C TYR A 14 -11.57 22.48 -12.36
N PRO A 15 -11.48 23.53 -11.51
CA PRO A 15 -12.33 23.64 -10.33
C PRO A 15 -13.83 23.54 -10.69
N GLY A 16 -14.61 22.88 -9.84
CA GLY A 16 -16.03 22.59 -10.01
C GLY A 16 -16.32 21.36 -10.85
N GLY A 17 -15.31 20.59 -11.25
CA GLY A 17 -15.46 19.44 -12.16
C GLY A 17 -15.73 18.09 -11.50
N PHE A 18 -15.73 18.00 -10.17
CA PHE A 18 -15.86 16.72 -9.46
C PHE A 18 -17.28 16.16 -9.49
N GLU A 19 -17.42 14.95 -10.02
CA GLU A 19 -18.70 14.23 -10.10
C GLU A 19 -18.62 12.92 -9.31
N ALA A 20 -19.33 12.81 -8.18
CA ALA A 20 -19.19 11.69 -7.26
C ALA A 20 -19.34 10.31 -7.93
N HIS A 21 -20.36 10.14 -8.76
CA HIS A 21 -20.66 8.87 -9.44
C HIS A 21 -19.54 8.40 -10.39
N ALA A 22 -18.63 9.30 -10.81
CA ALA A 22 -17.47 8.98 -11.65
C ALA A 22 -16.26 8.47 -10.85
N HIS A 23 -16.19 8.74 -9.54
CA HIS A 23 -14.99 8.52 -8.71
C HIS A 23 -15.17 7.57 -7.52
N TRP A 24 -16.40 7.10 -7.29
CA TRP A 24 -16.73 6.11 -6.28
C TRP A 24 -17.27 4.83 -6.92
N TYR A 25 -17.05 3.68 -6.28
CA TYR A 25 -17.82 2.51 -6.69
C TYR A 25 -19.30 2.76 -6.36
N PRO A 26 -20.25 2.44 -7.26
CA PRO A 26 -21.67 2.65 -7.00
C PRO A 26 -22.13 2.02 -5.68
N LYS A 27 -21.61 0.83 -5.36
CA LYS A 27 -21.91 0.17 -4.09
C LYS A 27 -21.35 0.88 -2.84
N ALA A 28 -20.25 1.61 -2.96
CA ALA A 28 -19.66 2.37 -1.86
C ALA A 28 -20.37 3.71 -1.70
N LEU A 29 -20.65 4.40 -2.81
CA LEU A 29 -21.36 5.68 -2.82
C LEU A 29 -22.78 5.58 -2.25
N ASN A 30 -23.48 4.47 -2.54
CA ASN A 30 -24.85 4.25 -2.07
C ASN A 30 -24.92 3.51 -0.72
N ALA A 31 -23.79 3.26 -0.05
CA ALA A 31 -23.76 2.54 1.21
C ALA A 31 -23.68 3.49 2.40
N THR A 32 -24.34 3.13 3.51
CA THR A 32 -24.20 3.85 4.77
C THR A 32 -23.04 3.29 5.57
N ILE A 33 -22.11 4.15 5.97
CA ILE A 33 -20.97 3.79 6.81
C ILE A 33 -21.40 3.05 8.09
N HIS A 34 -20.64 2.02 8.48
CA HIS A 34 -20.88 1.31 9.73
C HIS A 34 -20.62 2.24 10.94
N PRO A 35 -21.50 2.29 11.97
CA PRO A 35 -21.35 3.18 13.11
C PRO A 35 -19.99 3.06 13.83
N MET A 36 -19.47 1.84 13.96
CA MET A 36 -18.15 1.60 14.58
C MET A 36 -16.99 2.16 13.75
N ILE A 37 -17.08 2.13 12.42
CA ILE A 37 -16.06 2.70 11.54
C ILE A 37 -16.11 4.22 11.62
N ASN A 38 -17.30 4.80 11.57
CA ASN A 38 -17.49 6.23 11.74
C ASN A 38 -16.95 6.69 13.12
N PHE A 39 -17.27 5.94 14.17
CA PHE A 39 -16.77 6.22 15.52
C PHE A 39 -15.23 6.15 15.60
N PHE A 40 -14.62 5.10 15.03
CA PHE A 40 -13.17 4.93 14.99
C PHE A 40 -12.47 6.09 14.27
N LEU A 41 -12.97 6.51 13.10
CA LEU A 41 -12.36 7.59 12.33
C LEU A 41 -12.47 8.97 12.99
N ASN A 42 -13.43 9.13 13.90
CA ASN A 42 -13.62 10.35 14.69
C ASN A 42 -13.04 10.22 16.13
N LEU A 43 -12.34 9.11 16.44
CA LEU A 43 -11.82 8.86 17.77
C LEU A 43 -10.57 9.73 18.04
N GLY A 44 -10.61 10.50 19.14
CA GLY A 44 -9.48 11.35 19.54
C GLY A 44 -8.21 10.54 19.90
N GLN A 45 -7.04 11.12 19.60
CA GLN A 45 -5.74 10.49 19.80
C GLN A 45 -5.52 9.98 21.24
N ASP A 46 -5.90 10.75 22.26
CA ASP A 46 -5.77 10.34 23.67
C ASP A 46 -6.58 9.08 23.99
N ARG A 47 -7.78 8.95 23.43
CA ARG A 47 -8.62 7.77 23.62
C ARG A 47 -8.00 6.55 22.93
N ILE A 48 -7.43 6.74 21.75
CA ILE A 48 -6.68 5.68 21.03
C ILE A 48 -5.50 5.20 21.88
N ILE A 49 -4.65 6.12 22.36
CA ILE A 49 -3.46 5.80 23.17
C ILE A 49 -3.88 5.09 24.46
N ASN A 50 -4.82 5.66 25.21
CA ASN A 50 -5.28 5.09 26.47
C ASN A 50 -5.87 3.69 26.29
N ARG A 51 -6.69 3.49 25.25
CA ARG A 51 -7.29 2.18 24.95
C ARG A 51 -6.21 1.16 24.56
N TYR A 52 -5.28 1.54 23.68
CA TYR A 52 -4.21 0.66 23.24
C TYR A 52 -3.28 0.26 24.39
N CYS A 53 -2.83 1.21 25.20
CA CYS A 53 -1.95 0.94 26.35
C CYS A 53 -2.66 0.11 27.44
N HIS A 54 -3.97 0.22 27.59
CA HIS A 54 -4.73 -0.64 28.50
C HIS A 54 -4.69 -2.12 28.07
N LEU A 55 -4.78 -2.40 26.76
CA LEU A 55 -4.66 -3.75 26.21
C LEU A 55 -3.21 -4.23 26.11
N HIS A 56 -2.26 -3.29 26.12
CA HIS A 56 -0.83 -3.55 26.03
C HIS A 56 -0.07 -2.80 27.15
N PRO A 57 -0.15 -3.27 28.40
CA PRO A 57 0.33 -2.54 29.58
C PRO A 57 1.85 -2.28 29.62
N LYS A 58 2.62 -2.89 28.71
CA LYS A 58 4.06 -2.65 28.55
C LYS A 58 4.38 -1.49 27.59
N VAL A 59 3.40 -1.00 26.84
CA VAL A 59 3.59 0.09 25.89
C VAL A 59 3.79 1.40 26.64
N ASN A 60 4.82 2.15 26.27
CA ASN A 60 5.03 3.50 26.76
C ASN A 60 4.09 4.49 26.04
N PRO A 61 3.14 5.14 26.75
CA PRO A 61 2.14 6.02 26.12
C PRO A 61 2.75 7.28 25.51
N GLU A 62 3.81 7.84 26.10
CA GLU A 62 4.49 9.03 25.58
C GLU A 62 5.24 8.72 24.28
N LYS A 63 5.87 7.54 24.20
CA LYS A 63 6.51 7.12 22.94
C LYS A 63 5.49 6.88 21.84
N LEU A 64 4.35 6.24 22.16
CA LEU A 64 3.27 6.06 21.19
C LEU A 64 2.72 7.42 20.72
N ARG A 65 2.54 8.37 21.64
CA ARG A 65 2.14 9.75 21.32
C ARG A 65 3.13 10.44 20.40
N GLU A 66 4.42 10.35 20.67
CA GLU A 66 5.49 10.90 19.82
C GLU A 66 5.37 10.35 18.39
N ILE A 67 5.20 9.05 18.25
CA ILE A 67 5.07 8.37 16.95
C ILE A 67 3.78 8.80 16.23
N LEU A 68 2.65 8.88 16.92
CA LEU A 68 1.39 9.33 16.31
C LEU A 68 1.46 10.81 15.88
N ASN A 69 2.27 11.63 16.54
CA ASN A 69 2.51 13.03 16.18
C ASN A 69 3.69 13.22 15.21
N TYR A 70 4.30 12.13 14.75
CA TYR A 70 5.38 12.17 13.78
C TYR A 70 4.92 12.86 12.48
N ARG A 71 5.79 13.70 11.92
CA ARG A 71 5.56 14.34 10.62
C ARG A 71 6.51 13.75 9.60
N ALA A 72 5.97 12.93 8.72
CA ALA A 72 6.76 12.27 7.69
C ALA A 72 7.34 13.28 6.70
N LYS A 73 8.53 13.00 6.19
CA LYS A 73 9.24 13.89 5.27
C LYS A 73 9.18 13.41 3.82
N HIS A 74 9.24 12.10 3.63
CA HIS A 74 9.36 11.46 2.33
C HIS A 74 8.22 10.48 2.06
N PHE A 75 7.71 9.78 3.06
CA PHE A 75 6.60 8.85 2.92
C PHE A 75 5.35 9.40 3.60
N LEU A 76 4.60 10.23 2.89
CA LEU A 76 3.55 11.10 3.44
C LEU A 76 2.14 10.50 3.38
N TRP A 77 1.91 9.58 2.44
CA TRP A 77 0.64 8.87 2.26
C TRP A 77 0.91 7.39 2.13
N ALA A 78 0.40 6.60 3.06
CA ALA A 78 0.70 5.17 3.20
C ALA A 78 -0.59 4.35 3.28
N GLY A 79 -0.51 3.10 2.82
CA GLY A 79 -1.57 2.10 3.00
C GLY A 79 -0.98 0.74 3.31
N ALA A 80 -1.22 0.26 4.53
CA ALA A 80 -0.78 -1.06 4.93
C ALA A 80 -1.88 -2.10 4.72
N ASP A 81 -1.48 -3.28 4.27
CA ASP A 81 -2.32 -4.46 4.21
C ASP A 81 -2.08 -5.28 5.47
N LEU A 82 -3.14 -5.52 6.23
CA LEU A 82 -3.06 -6.19 7.52
C LEU A 82 -3.95 -7.43 7.56
N LEU A 83 -3.45 -8.46 8.24
CA LEU A 83 -4.20 -9.64 8.58
C LEU A 83 -4.53 -9.64 10.07
N ASN A 84 -5.79 -9.93 10.38
CA ASN A 84 -6.18 -10.31 11.73
C ASN A 84 -5.88 -11.80 11.92
N VAL A 85 -4.92 -12.08 12.79
CA VAL A 85 -4.38 -13.43 12.98
C VAL A 85 -4.45 -13.83 14.43
N THR A 86 -4.34 -15.12 14.69
CA THR A 86 -4.17 -15.64 16.04
C THR A 86 -3.00 -16.63 16.09
N SER A 87 -2.47 -16.83 17.29
CA SER A 87 -1.43 -17.82 17.58
C SER A 87 -2.02 -19.07 18.22
N ALA A 88 -1.23 -20.13 18.32
CA ALA A 88 -1.63 -21.37 19.00
C ALA A 88 -2.07 -21.18 20.47
N ARG A 89 -1.71 -20.05 21.11
CA ARG A 89 -2.14 -19.67 22.47
C ARG A 89 -3.39 -18.78 22.50
N GLY A 90 -4.04 -18.57 21.36
CA GLY A 90 -5.24 -17.73 21.24
C GLY A 90 -4.97 -16.21 21.22
N LYS A 91 -3.70 -15.77 21.14
CA LYS A 91 -3.38 -14.34 21.06
C LYS A 91 -3.75 -13.81 19.66
N ARG A 92 -4.82 -13.00 19.60
CA ARG A 92 -5.18 -12.20 18.42
C ARG A 92 -4.28 -10.96 18.28
N GLN A 93 -3.95 -10.60 17.05
CA GLN A 93 -3.19 -9.39 16.73
C GLN A 93 -3.31 -9.03 15.25
N MET A 94 -3.12 -7.75 14.93
CA MET A 94 -2.98 -7.26 13.57
C MET A 94 -1.52 -7.39 13.10
N VAL A 95 -1.33 -8.00 11.93
CA VAL A 95 -0.01 -8.23 11.32
C VAL A 95 0.09 -7.53 9.97
N VAL A 96 1.12 -6.71 9.79
CA VAL A 96 1.43 -6.00 8.53
C VAL A 96 2.03 -6.99 7.53
N VAL A 97 1.39 -7.14 6.37
CA VAL A 97 1.85 -7.99 5.27
C VAL A 97 2.71 -7.19 4.28
N GLU A 98 2.28 -5.97 3.98
CA GLU A 98 3.00 -5.01 3.14
C GLU A 98 2.50 -3.57 3.40
N ASN A 99 3.27 -2.59 2.94
CA ASN A 99 2.89 -1.18 2.93
C ASN A 99 3.07 -0.62 1.51
N ASN A 100 2.21 0.32 1.11
CA ASN A 100 2.05 0.79 -0.25
C ASN A 100 2.19 2.32 -0.32
N SER A 101 3.04 2.82 -1.23
CA SER A 101 3.29 4.26 -1.41
C SER A 101 2.45 5.00 -2.45
N CYS A 102 1.55 4.27 -3.13
CA CYS A 102 0.38 4.83 -3.83
C CYS A 102 -0.78 3.85 -3.58
N PRO A 103 -1.35 3.80 -2.37
CA PRO A 103 -2.41 2.86 -2.06
C PRO A 103 -3.69 3.22 -2.84
N SER A 104 -4.47 2.21 -3.19
CA SER A 104 -5.79 2.36 -3.81
C SER A 104 -6.89 2.11 -2.80
N GLY A 105 -8.05 2.72 -3.00
CA GLY A 105 -9.31 2.30 -2.38
C GLY A 105 -10.10 3.39 -1.68
N GLN A 106 -9.81 4.67 -1.94
CA GLN A 106 -10.69 5.78 -1.57
C GLN A 106 -12.09 5.48 -2.10
N LYS A 107 -12.22 5.17 -3.40
CA LYS A 107 -13.46 4.74 -4.06
C LYS A 107 -14.18 3.53 -3.45
N SER A 108 -13.55 2.82 -2.50
CA SER A 108 -14.04 1.57 -1.91
C SER A 108 -14.62 1.73 -0.51
N MET A 109 -14.55 2.93 0.07
CA MET A 109 -15.10 3.22 1.39
C MET A 109 -16.36 4.08 1.26
N PRO A 110 -17.45 3.78 1.99
CA PRO A 110 -18.60 4.67 2.07
C PRO A 110 -18.22 6.07 2.58
N LEU A 111 -18.99 7.09 2.18
CA LEU A 111 -18.79 8.44 2.69
C LEU A 111 -19.05 8.49 4.20
N LEU A 112 -18.31 9.35 4.90
CA LEU A 112 -18.56 9.63 6.31
C LEU A 112 -19.71 10.62 6.49
N ASP A 113 -19.85 11.52 5.54
CA ASP A 113 -20.91 12.53 5.43
C ASP A 113 -21.31 12.61 3.97
N ASP A 114 -22.56 12.30 3.67
CA ASP A 114 -23.10 12.25 2.31
C ASP A 114 -23.14 13.66 1.66
N ASN A 115 -23.08 14.73 2.45
CA ASN A 115 -22.97 16.10 1.94
C ASN A 115 -21.54 16.48 1.53
N GLN A 116 -20.56 15.63 1.84
CA GLN A 116 -19.14 15.85 1.54
C GLN A 116 -18.68 14.83 0.50
N GLU A 117 -19.19 14.97 -0.73
CA GLU A 117 -19.04 13.98 -1.82
C GLU A 117 -17.58 13.70 -2.23
N GLN A 118 -16.66 14.65 -2.00
CA GLN A 118 -15.22 14.45 -2.25
C GLN A 118 -14.55 13.57 -1.17
N GLY A 119 -15.19 13.40 -0.02
CA GLY A 119 -14.81 12.49 1.05
C GLY A 119 -13.31 12.45 1.35
N SER A 120 -12.75 11.23 1.39
CA SER A 120 -11.35 11.00 1.74
C SER A 120 -10.34 11.47 0.69
N TYR A 121 -10.77 11.73 -0.56
CA TYR A 121 -9.91 12.40 -1.55
C TYR A 121 -9.55 13.80 -1.04
N ARG A 122 -10.56 14.60 -0.67
CA ARG A 122 -10.35 15.97 -0.19
C ARG A 122 -9.51 16.01 1.08
N LEU A 123 -9.77 15.10 2.01
CA LEU A 123 -9.00 14.99 3.25
C LEU A 123 -7.51 14.78 2.99
N LEU A 124 -7.13 13.89 2.07
CA LEU A 124 -5.72 13.68 1.72
C LEU A 124 -5.09 14.94 1.12
N ILE A 125 -5.81 15.62 0.22
CA ILE A 125 -5.29 16.81 -0.45
C ILE A 125 -5.11 17.96 0.54
N GLU A 126 -6.10 18.23 1.38
CA GLU A 126 -6.05 19.34 2.35
C GLU A 126 -5.05 19.08 3.47
N ARG A 127 -4.99 17.85 4.02
CA ARG A 127 -4.13 17.51 5.16
C ARG A 127 -2.68 17.29 4.77
N THR A 128 -2.41 16.86 3.54
CA THR A 128 -1.10 16.34 3.16
C THR A 128 -0.55 17.00 1.89
N PHE A 129 -1.24 16.91 0.74
CA PHE A 129 -0.68 17.41 -0.52
C PHE A 129 -0.50 18.94 -0.50
N LYS A 130 -1.53 19.70 -0.15
CA LYS A 130 -1.49 21.17 -0.11
C LYS A 130 -0.41 21.69 0.86
N PRO A 131 -0.31 21.21 2.12
CA PRO A 131 0.81 21.58 3.00
C PRO A 131 2.18 21.20 2.45
N HIS A 132 2.30 20.05 1.78
CA HIS A 132 3.54 19.61 1.15
C HIS A 132 4.02 20.56 0.04
N LEU A 133 3.12 21.32 -0.59
CA LEU A 133 3.44 22.32 -1.62
C LEU A 133 3.73 23.73 -1.06
N LYS A 134 3.68 23.93 0.27
CA LYS A 134 3.92 25.25 0.88
C LYS A 134 5.25 25.84 0.40
N ASN A 135 5.21 27.12 0.00
CA ASN A 135 6.30 27.91 -0.57
C ASN A 135 6.88 27.43 -1.92
N LEU A 136 6.36 26.36 -2.55
CA LEU A 136 6.92 25.81 -3.79
C LEU A 136 6.85 26.77 -4.98
N ARG A 137 5.76 27.56 -5.11
CA ARG A 137 5.61 28.55 -6.20
C ARG A 137 6.71 29.63 -6.18
N LYS A 138 7.41 29.83 -5.05
CA LYS A 138 8.54 30.76 -4.97
C LYS A 138 9.83 30.18 -5.56
N SER A 139 9.93 28.85 -5.67
CA SER A 139 11.14 28.16 -6.12
C SER A 139 11.02 27.54 -7.51
N LEU A 140 9.80 27.26 -7.96
CA LEU A 140 9.53 26.69 -9.28
C LEU A 140 8.14 27.12 -9.75
N ASP A 141 8.07 27.82 -10.88
CA ASP A 141 6.83 28.09 -11.58
C ASP A 141 6.43 26.88 -12.45
N GLY A 142 5.13 26.72 -12.72
CA GLY A 142 4.59 25.59 -13.49
C GLY A 142 3.27 25.07 -12.97
N GLY A 143 2.62 24.17 -13.72
CA GLY A 143 1.30 23.61 -13.40
C GLY A 143 1.32 22.54 -12.30
N LEU A 144 0.13 22.05 -11.95
CA LEU A 144 -0.07 20.85 -11.14
C LEU A 144 -0.45 19.68 -12.04
N ALA A 145 0.00 18.48 -11.68
CA ALA A 145 -0.39 17.27 -12.40
C ALA A 145 -0.79 16.12 -11.47
N VAL A 146 -1.62 15.22 -12.00
CA VAL A 146 -1.78 13.85 -11.51
C VAL A 146 -1.27 12.92 -12.59
N ILE A 147 -0.18 12.20 -12.30
CA ILE A 147 0.41 11.22 -13.22
C ILE A 147 -0.05 9.81 -12.85
N TYR A 148 -0.41 8.97 -13.82
CA TYR A 148 -0.95 7.64 -13.53
C TYR A 148 -0.61 6.59 -14.58
N ASP A 149 -0.48 5.33 -14.15
CA ASP A 149 -0.34 4.17 -15.06
C ASP A 149 -1.53 3.21 -14.99
N LYS A 150 -2.48 3.45 -14.08
CA LYS A 150 -3.72 2.70 -13.94
C LYS A 150 -4.74 3.47 -13.10
N ASN A 151 -5.91 2.86 -12.91
CA ASN A 151 -6.92 3.31 -11.94
C ASN A 151 -7.49 4.72 -12.21
N ILE A 152 -7.90 4.97 -13.46
CA ILE A 152 -8.42 6.26 -13.91
C ILE A 152 -9.54 6.83 -13.02
N MET A 153 -10.38 5.97 -12.45
CA MET A 153 -11.46 6.35 -11.55
C MET A 153 -10.95 7.16 -10.34
N GLU A 154 -9.91 6.68 -9.64
CA GLU A 154 -9.36 7.40 -8.48
C GLU A 154 -8.47 8.55 -8.94
N THR A 155 -7.68 8.37 -10.00
CA THR A 155 -6.69 9.38 -10.42
C THR A 155 -7.33 10.62 -11.02
N ALA A 156 -8.41 10.46 -11.78
CA ALA A 156 -9.24 11.59 -12.22
C ALA A 156 -9.90 12.30 -11.02
N GLY A 157 -10.40 11.53 -10.04
CA GLY A 157 -10.98 12.10 -8.82
C GLY A 157 -9.97 12.92 -8.02
N TYR A 158 -8.72 12.44 -7.89
CA TYR A 158 -7.64 13.24 -7.32
C TYR A 158 -7.36 14.51 -8.11
N ALA A 159 -7.34 14.45 -9.44
CA ALA A 159 -7.06 15.63 -10.26
C ALA A 159 -8.11 16.73 -10.08
N GLU A 160 -9.39 16.35 -10.05
CA GLU A 160 -10.51 17.26 -9.86
C GLU A 160 -10.55 17.82 -8.44
N VAL A 161 -10.34 16.98 -7.41
CA VAL A 161 -10.26 17.45 -6.02
C VAL A 161 -9.05 18.35 -5.79
N ILE A 162 -7.91 18.08 -6.42
CA ILE A 162 -6.74 18.99 -6.37
C ILE A 162 -7.12 20.32 -7.02
N ALA A 163 -7.81 20.32 -8.16
CA ALA A 163 -8.25 21.54 -8.81
C ALA A 163 -9.17 22.37 -7.89
N ASP A 164 -10.11 21.73 -7.20
CA ASP A 164 -10.99 22.37 -6.23
C ASP A 164 -10.27 22.90 -5.00
N VAL A 165 -9.34 22.14 -4.42
CA VAL A 165 -8.65 22.55 -3.19
C VAL A 165 -7.61 23.66 -3.46
N MET A 166 -7.02 23.64 -4.66
CA MET A 166 -5.97 24.58 -5.07
C MET A 166 -6.50 25.77 -5.89
N GLN A 167 -7.75 25.71 -6.34
CA GLN A 167 -8.42 26.73 -7.16
C GLN A 167 -7.59 27.08 -8.42
N GLU A 168 -7.09 26.05 -9.10
CA GLU A 168 -6.33 26.17 -10.35
C GLU A 168 -6.50 24.91 -11.21
N LYS A 169 -6.21 25.00 -12.51
CA LYS A 169 -6.25 23.83 -13.38
C LYS A 169 -5.20 22.78 -13.02
N VAL A 170 -5.53 21.51 -13.21
CA VAL A 170 -4.65 20.35 -12.96
C VAL A 170 -4.62 19.47 -14.20
N TYR A 171 -3.44 19.00 -14.59
CA TYR A 171 -3.28 18.08 -15.71
C TYR A 171 -3.40 16.63 -15.24
N LEU A 172 -4.28 15.85 -15.84
CA LEU A 172 -4.38 14.41 -15.65
C LEU A 172 -3.61 13.72 -16.78
N VAL A 173 -2.50 13.07 -16.43
CA VAL A 173 -1.47 12.68 -17.39
C VAL A 173 -1.22 11.16 -17.33
N PRO A 174 -1.51 10.41 -18.41
CA PRO A 174 -1.12 9.01 -18.48
C PRO A 174 0.40 8.90 -18.57
N PHE A 175 0.96 7.93 -17.85
CA PHE A 175 2.37 7.62 -17.89
C PHE A 175 2.52 6.11 -17.72
N TYR A 176 2.40 5.36 -18.83
CA TYR A 176 2.48 3.90 -18.85
C TYR A 176 3.94 3.43 -19.00
N GLU A 177 4.20 2.16 -18.69
CA GLU A 177 5.56 1.61 -18.74
C GLU A 177 6.03 1.37 -20.18
N ASP A 178 5.16 0.81 -21.01
CA ASP A 178 5.47 0.44 -22.39
C ASP A 178 5.20 1.56 -23.41
N ASP A 179 4.95 2.78 -22.93
CA ASP A 179 4.72 3.94 -23.80
C ASP A 179 6.04 4.45 -24.37
N THR A 180 6.25 4.23 -25.67
CA THR A 180 7.45 4.68 -26.39
C THR A 180 7.53 6.18 -26.62
N ASN A 181 6.42 6.91 -26.44
CA ASN A 181 6.34 8.36 -26.60
C ASN A 181 5.46 8.98 -25.50
N PRO A 182 5.85 8.85 -24.22
CA PRO A 182 5.02 9.26 -23.11
C PRO A 182 4.82 10.78 -23.10
N PRO A 183 3.66 11.28 -22.65
CA PRO A 183 3.42 12.71 -22.50
C PRO A 183 4.11 13.28 -21.25
N VAL A 184 5.16 12.62 -20.75
CA VAL A 184 5.95 13.03 -19.58
C VAL A 184 7.42 12.91 -19.93
N ARG A 185 8.19 13.95 -19.67
CA ARG A 185 9.65 13.93 -19.71
C ARG A 185 10.24 14.79 -18.60
N PHE A 186 11.54 14.67 -18.37
CA PHE A 186 12.26 15.50 -17.40
C PHE A 186 13.36 16.29 -18.09
N ASP A 187 13.41 17.58 -17.82
CA ASP A 187 14.49 18.49 -18.25
C ASP A 187 15.07 19.20 -17.04
N ASP A 188 16.37 19.02 -16.79
CA ASP A 188 17.09 19.54 -15.61
C ASP A 188 16.32 19.36 -14.28
N GLY A 189 15.76 18.16 -14.09
CA GLY A 189 14.97 17.77 -12.91
C GLY A 189 13.54 18.33 -12.85
N VAL A 190 13.10 19.11 -13.83
CA VAL A 190 11.71 19.60 -13.95
C VAL A 190 10.92 18.66 -14.83
N MET A 191 9.79 18.17 -14.33
CA MET A 191 8.82 17.41 -15.10
C MET A 191 8.14 18.33 -16.10
N LEU A 192 8.15 17.93 -17.37
CA LEU A 192 7.36 18.54 -18.45
C LEU A 192 6.27 17.55 -18.86
N ILE A 193 5.06 18.05 -19.10
CA ILE A 193 3.96 17.24 -19.63
C ILE A 193 3.54 17.75 -21.01
N ARG A 194 3.10 16.84 -21.88
CA ARG A 194 2.57 17.17 -23.21
C ARG A 194 1.05 17.22 -23.17
N ASP A 195 0.48 18.38 -23.46
CA ASP A 195 -0.98 18.57 -23.49
C ASP A 195 -1.61 18.12 -24.82
N GLU A 196 -2.91 18.38 -24.98
CA GLU A 196 -3.68 18.04 -26.19
C GLU A 196 -3.23 18.83 -27.43
N ALA A 197 -2.66 20.04 -27.25
CA ALA A 197 -2.13 20.85 -28.34
C ALA A 197 -0.71 20.40 -28.76
N GLY A 198 -0.06 19.55 -27.95
CA GLY A 198 1.30 19.07 -28.17
C GLY A 198 2.37 19.93 -27.47
N ASP A 199 1.96 20.91 -26.67
CA ASP A 199 2.85 21.81 -25.96
C ASP A 199 3.43 21.15 -24.71
N TRP A 200 4.71 21.40 -24.43
CA TRP A 200 5.40 20.91 -23.24
C TRP A 200 5.31 21.92 -22.10
N ILE A 201 4.57 21.57 -21.06
CA ILE A 201 4.24 22.45 -19.94
C ILE A 201 5.05 22.04 -18.71
N PRO A 202 5.77 22.97 -18.05
CA PRO A 202 6.48 22.67 -16.81
C PRO A 202 5.51 22.41 -15.66
N ILE A 203 5.81 21.39 -14.86
CA ILE A 203 5.02 20.98 -13.70
C ILE A 203 5.83 21.23 -12.43
N ARG A 204 5.31 22.08 -11.55
CA ARG A 204 5.95 22.37 -10.27
C ARG A 204 5.71 21.25 -9.26
N ALA A 205 4.53 20.62 -9.29
CA ALA A 205 4.20 19.50 -8.43
C ALA A 205 3.28 18.47 -9.08
N ALA A 206 3.52 17.20 -8.77
CA ALA A 206 2.72 16.09 -9.25
C ALA A 206 2.23 15.20 -8.09
N PHE A 207 0.94 14.87 -8.11
CA PHE A 207 0.40 13.75 -7.35
C PHE A 207 0.66 12.46 -8.14
N ARG A 208 1.42 11.53 -7.57
CA ARG A 208 1.87 10.33 -8.27
C ARG A 208 0.96 9.15 -8.00
N TYR A 209 0.42 8.60 -9.08
CA TYR A 209 -0.22 7.29 -9.14
C TYR A 209 0.40 6.40 -10.23
N VAL A 210 1.71 6.54 -10.43
CA VAL A 210 2.52 5.60 -11.21
C VAL A 210 3.02 4.52 -10.27
N THR A 211 2.65 3.27 -10.55
CA THR A 211 2.69 2.16 -9.59
C THR A 211 3.57 1.00 -10.05
N GLN A 212 3.64 0.70 -11.34
CA GLN A 212 4.45 -0.37 -11.91
C GLN A 212 5.86 0.15 -12.17
N ARG A 213 6.85 -0.43 -11.48
CA ARG A 213 8.29 -0.11 -11.59
C ARG A 213 8.59 1.39 -11.72
N PRO A 214 8.00 2.28 -10.90
CA PRO A 214 7.99 3.72 -11.17
C PRO A 214 9.40 4.35 -11.22
N TRP A 215 10.40 3.70 -10.63
CA TRP A 215 11.81 4.12 -10.63
C TRP A 215 12.49 4.07 -12.00
N ASN A 216 11.92 3.35 -12.98
CA ASN A 216 12.42 3.31 -14.36
C ASN A 216 11.98 4.49 -15.24
N ARG A 217 11.10 5.34 -14.70
CA ARG A 217 10.46 6.45 -15.43
C ARG A 217 10.45 7.76 -14.68
N LEU A 218 10.53 7.70 -13.34
CA LEU A 218 10.58 8.86 -12.48
C LEU A 218 11.96 8.96 -11.84
N PRO A 219 12.72 10.04 -12.10
CA PRO A 219 14.01 10.26 -11.47
C PRO A 219 13.90 10.30 -9.95
N LEU A 220 14.93 9.79 -9.29
CA LEU A 220 15.03 9.81 -7.84
C LEU A 220 15.17 11.24 -7.30
N HIS A 221 15.85 12.10 -8.04
CA HIS A 221 16.02 13.51 -7.73
C HIS A 221 15.30 14.39 -8.76
N THR A 222 14.31 15.15 -8.28
CA THR A 222 13.53 16.08 -9.10
C THR A 222 13.43 17.45 -8.43
N LYS A 223 13.39 18.52 -9.24
CA LYS A 223 12.98 19.86 -8.82
C LYS A 223 11.46 19.94 -8.69
N THR A 224 10.74 19.25 -9.58
CA THR A 224 9.29 19.02 -9.43
C THR A 224 9.02 18.25 -8.14
N ARG A 225 8.05 18.71 -7.36
CA ARG A 225 7.69 18.06 -6.10
C ARG A 225 6.69 16.93 -6.33
N ILE A 226 7.04 15.70 -5.98
CA ILE A 226 6.22 14.50 -6.27
C ILE A 226 5.73 13.86 -4.96
N LEU A 227 4.42 13.62 -4.85
CA LEU A 227 3.79 12.93 -3.72
C LEU A 227 3.37 11.50 -4.10
N ASN A 228 3.88 10.43 -3.48
CA ASN A 228 5.16 10.35 -2.76
C ASN A 228 6.34 10.34 -3.74
N PRO A 229 7.57 10.73 -3.33
CA PRO A 229 8.77 10.59 -4.14
C PRO A 229 9.15 9.11 -4.37
N ILE A 230 10.02 8.85 -5.36
CA ILE A 230 10.54 7.50 -5.65
C ILE A 230 11.37 6.94 -4.50
N LEU A 231 12.05 7.81 -3.76
CA LEU A 231 12.73 7.45 -2.52
C LEU A 231 11.83 6.64 -1.55
N ALA A 232 10.57 7.03 -1.39
CA ALA A 232 9.64 6.30 -0.51
C ALA A 232 9.32 4.88 -1.02
N CYS A 233 9.33 4.68 -2.34
CA CYS A 233 9.19 3.34 -2.93
C CYS A 233 10.39 2.46 -2.57
N LEU A 234 11.60 2.96 -2.86
CA LEU A 234 12.85 2.24 -2.66
C LEU A 234 13.13 1.97 -1.18
N ALA A 235 12.76 2.89 -0.29
CA ALA A 235 12.93 2.76 1.16
C ALA A 235 11.99 1.75 1.83
N GLY A 236 11.03 1.17 1.09
CA GLY A 236 10.16 0.12 1.61
C GLY A 236 8.70 0.23 1.18
N GLY A 237 8.23 1.40 0.75
CA GLY A 237 6.84 1.61 0.37
C GLY A 237 6.41 0.88 -0.92
N ARG A 238 7.37 0.36 -1.70
CA ARG A 238 7.18 -0.60 -2.81
C ARG A 238 8.33 -1.60 -2.93
N ASN A 239 9.19 -1.70 -1.92
CA ASN A 239 10.32 -2.62 -1.89
C ASN A 239 10.22 -3.45 -0.61
N LYS A 240 9.60 -4.63 -0.71
CA LYS A 240 9.30 -5.49 0.45
C LYS A 240 10.57 -5.93 1.19
N MET A 241 11.68 -6.06 0.49
CA MET A 241 12.98 -6.41 1.06
C MET A 241 13.50 -5.30 1.96
N VAL A 242 13.55 -4.07 1.45
CA VAL A 242 14.01 -2.92 2.25
C VAL A 242 13.01 -2.59 3.37
N ALA A 243 11.71 -2.80 3.13
CA ALA A 243 10.69 -2.66 4.17
C ALA A 243 10.94 -3.59 5.36
N ALA A 244 11.25 -4.88 5.11
CA ALA A 244 11.53 -5.84 6.16
C ALA A 244 12.75 -5.42 7.01
N LYS A 245 13.82 -4.92 6.37
CA LYS A 245 15.00 -4.37 7.05
C LYS A 245 14.67 -3.09 7.83
N ALA A 246 13.84 -2.21 7.27
CA ALA A 246 13.39 -1.00 7.96
C ALA A 246 12.56 -1.32 9.22
N TYR A 247 11.69 -2.33 9.14
CA TYR A 247 10.88 -2.77 10.26
C TYR A 247 11.73 -3.41 11.36
N ASP A 248 12.72 -4.22 10.99
CA ASP A 248 13.64 -4.87 11.94
C ASP A 248 14.44 -3.83 12.74
N LEU A 249 15.07 -2.87 12.04
CA LEU A 249 15.81 -1.78 12.67
C LEU A 249 14.92 -0.95 13.61
N PHE A 250 13.72 -0.58 13.15
CA PHE A 250 12.82 0.23 13.97
C PHE A 250 12.26 -0.57 15.16
N ASN A 251 12.01 -1.87 15.01
CA ASN A 251 11.60 -2.73 16.11
C ASN A 251 12.66 -2.81 17.22
N ALA A 252 13.94 -2.84 16.86
CA ALA A 252 15.02 -2.80 17.85
C ALA A 252 15.02 -1.49 18.65
N GLU A 253 14.71 -0.35 18.02
CA GLU A 253 14.55 0.94 18.70
C GLU A 253 13.31 0.98 19.62
N LEU A 254 12.22 0.31 19.22
CA LEU A 254 10.94 0.34 19.92
C LEU A 254 10.83 -0.67 21.07
N GLU A 255 11.71 -1.66 21.14
CA GLU A 255 11.66 -2.75 22.12
C GLU A 255 11.57 -2.24 23.56
N ALA A 256 12.41 -1.26 23.91
CA ALA A 256 12.45 -0.63 25.24
C ALA A 256 11.13 0.10 25.61
N HIS A 257 10.29 0.38 24.62
CA HIS A 257 9.01 1.08 24.77
C HIS A 257 7.80 0.15 24.67
N GLY A 258 8.02 -1.17 24.60
CA GLY A 258 6.95 -2.18 24.50
C GLY A 258 6.16 -2.12 23.18
N LEU A 259 6.67 -1.41 22.18
CA LEU A 259 6.08 -1.28 20.85
C LEU A 259 6.80 -2.19 19.85
N LYS A 260 6.06 -2.66 18.85
CA LYS A 260 6.61 -3.49 17.77
C LYS A 260 5.70 -3.44 16.55
N ILE A 261 6.31 -3.40 15.35
CA ILE A 261 5.66 -3.74 14.09
C ILE A 261 5.53 -5.26 14.04
N ASN A 262 4.29 -5.74 14.05
CA ASN A 262 3.96 -7.14 13.90
C ASN A 262 4.02 -7.50 12.42
N THR A 263 5.01 -8.29 12.02
CA THR A 263 5.13 -8.88 10.69
C THR A 263 5.23 -10.40 10.80
N PRO A 264 4.86 -11.16 9.75
CA PRO A 264 5.25 -12.56 9.68
C PRO A 264 6.78 -12.66 9.55
N GLU A 265 7.36 -13.77 10.03
CA GLU A 265 8.81 -14.00 9.89
C GLU A 265 9.18 -13.91 8.41
N THR A 266 10.16 -13.07 8.08
CA THR A 266 10.52 -12.77 6.70
C THR A 266 12.03 -12.93 6.54
N ILE A 267 12.42 -13.81 5.63
CA ILE A 267 13.79 -13.99 5.19
C ILE A 267 13.96 -13.15 3.92
N TRP A 268 14.94 -12.27 3.92
CA TRP A 268 15.28 -11.39 2.80
C TRP A 268 16.59 -11.83 2.13
N ASP A 269 16.92 -11.21 1.00
CA ASP A 269 18.12 -11.49 0.19
C ASP A 269 18.19 -12.94 -0.32
N VAL A 270 17.03 -13.56 -0.56
CA VAL A 270 16.95 -14.97 -0.97
C VAL A 270 17.10 -15.08 -2.49
N SER A 271 18.07 -15.87 -2.96
CA SER A 271 18.14 -16.29 -4.37
C SER A 271 17.10 -17.38 -4.69
N LYS A 272 16.74 -17.53 -5.97
CA LYS A 272 15.76 -18.54 -6.41
C LYS A 272 16.15 -19.95 -5.95
N GLU A 273 17.44 -20.28 -6.02
CA GLU A 273 18.01 -21.59 -5.69
C GLU A 273 17.90 -21.91 -4.19
N GLU A 274 17.88 -20.88 -3.33
CA GLU A 274 17.76 -21.03 -1.87
C GLU A 274 16.31 -21.19 -1.40
N VAL A 275 15.32 -20.85 -2.24
CA VAL A 275 13.89 -20.90 -1.87
C VAL A 275 13.47 -22.26 -1.29
N PRO A 276 13.80 -23.43 -1.89
CA PRO A 276 13.39 -24.73 -1.34
C PRO A 276 13.93 -24.98 0.08
N LEU A 277 15.14 -24.48 0.40
CA LEU A 277 15.74 -24.62 1.73
C LEU A 277 14.92 -23.86 2.78
N TRP A 278 14.53 -22.62 2.47
CA TRP A 278 13.75 -21.78 3.37
C TRP A 278 12.32 -22.30 3.54
N VAL A 279 11.68 -22.77 2.46
CA VAL A 279 10.37 -23.44 2.53
C VAL A 279 10.44 -24.65 3.47
N LYS A 280 11.47 -25.50 3.34
CA LYS A 280 11.68 -26.64 4.23
C LYS A 280 11.89 -26.20 5.68
N LYS A 281 12.70 -25.16 5.92
CA LYS A 281 12.95 -24.62 7.27
C LYS A 281 11.67 -24.10 7.94
N MET A 282 10.75 -23.54 7.16
CA MET A 282 9.43 -23.07 7.61
C MET A 282 8.39 -24.19 7.78
N GLY A 283 8.79 -25.47 7.67
CA GLY A 283 7.90 -26.61 7.83
C GLY A 283 7.14 -27.00 6.54
N GLY A 284 7.66 -26.63 5.37
CA GLY A 284 7.12 -26.99 4.06
C GLY A 284 6.09 -26.02 3.51
N GLN A 285 5.73 -24.97 4.26
CA GLN A 285 4.81 -23.92 3.82
C GLN A 285 5.50 -22.56 3.88
N ALA A 286 5.28 -21.71 2.89
CA ALA A 286 5.80 -20.34 2.87
C ALA A 286 5.05 -19.47 1.85
N VAL A 287 5.29 -18.16 1.91
CA VAL A 287 4.92 -17.22 0.86
C VAL A 287 6.19 -16.64 0.26
N ILE A 288 6.40 -16.83 -1.03
CA ILE A 288 7.52 -16.24 -1.76
C ILE A 288 7.01 -14.96 -2.43
N LYS A 289 7.78 -13.87 -2.33
CA LYS A 289 7.41 -12.60 -2.98
C LYS A 289 8.58 -12.03 -3.78
N VAL A 290 8.30 -11.61 -5.00
CA VAL A 290 9.13 -10.67 -5.75
C VAL A 290 9.03 -9.32 -5.03
N PRO A 291 10.13 -8.75 -4.51
CA PRO A 291 10.05 -7.65 -3.55
C PRO A 291 9.46 -6.35 -4.12
N TYR A 292 9.51 -6.18 -5.44
CA TYR A 292 9.19 -4.93 -6.14
C TYR A 292 7.80 -4.94 -6.79
N SER A 293 7.17 -6.11 -6.89
CA SER A 293 5.87 -6.29 -7.52
C SER A 293 4.72 -5.80 -6.63
N ASN A 294 3.59 -5.46 -7.25
CA ASN A 294 2.41 -4.93 -6.58
C ASN A 294 1.11 -5.61 -7.05
N ALA A 295 -0.01 -5.29 -6.38
CA ALA A 295 -1.35 -5.76 -6.73
C ALA A 295 -1.51 -7.30 -6.76
N GLY A 296 -0.78 -7.99 -5.88
CA GLY A 296 -0.78 -9.46 -5.81
C GLY A 296 0.05 -10.15 -6.90
N GLN A 297 0.65 -9.40 -7.82
CA GLN A 297 1.62 -9.97 -8.76
C GLN A 297 2.91 -10.30 -8.04
N GLY A 298 3.55 -11.39 -8.46
CA GLY A 298 4.81 -11.85 -7.88
C GLY A 298 4.67 -12.31 -6.42
N VAL A 299 3.50 -12.80 -6.02
CA VAL A 299 3.27 -13.43 -4.71
C VAL A 299 2.87 -14.88 -4.97
N PHE A 300 3.60 -15.81 -4.36
CA PHE A 300 3.42 -17.25 -4.55
C PHE A 300 3.24 -17.92 -3.20
N THR A 301 2.09 -18.54 -2.99
CA THR A 301 1.79 -19.32 -1.80
C THR A 301 2.21 -20.76 -2.05
N ILE A 302 3.04 -21.30 -1.15
CA ILE A 302 3.57 -22.65 -1.23
C ILE A 302 3.00 -23.44 -0.06
N VAL A 303 2.11 -24.39 -0.35
CA VAL A 303 1.59 -25.35 0.63
C VAL A 303 1.70 -26.80 0.15
N THR A 304 2.07 -26.99 -1.12
CA THR A 304 2.33 -28.30 -1.74
C THR A 304 3.67 -28.30 -2.47
N LYS A 305 4.23 -29.50 -2.71
CA LYS A 305 5.43 -29.64 -3.56
C LYS A 305 5.17 -29.16 -4.98
N ARG A 306 3.96 -29.40 -5.52
CA ARG A 306 3.58 -28.99 -6.87
C ARG A 306 3.67 -27.47 -7.07
N GLU A 307 3.20 -26.68 -6.10
CA GLU A 307 3.32 -25.21 -6.15
C GLU A 307 4.78 -24.76 -6.09
N LEU A 308 5.61 -25.43 -5.28
CA LEU A 308 7.05 -25.15 -5.24
C LEU A 308 7.72 -25.46 -6.58
N ASP A 309 7.48 -26.64 -7.15
CA ASP A 309 8.04 -27.06 -8.44
C ASP A 309 7.58 -26.10 -9.55
N ALA A 310 6.32 -25.66 -9.53
CA ALA A 310 5.79 -24.67 -10.46
C ALA A 310 6.50 -23.31 -10.33
N PHE A 311 6.72 -22.82 -9.11
CA PHE A 311 7.49 -21.60 -8.86
C PHE A 311 8.93 -21.73 -9.38
N MET A 312 9.59 -22.85 -9.12
CA MET A 312 10.97 -23.09 -9.53
C MET A 312 11.13 -23.16 -11.06
N ALA A 313 10.09 -23.55 -11.79
CA ALA A 313 10.06 -23.58 -13.25
C ALA A 313 9.83 -22.19 -13.90
N MET A 314 9.49 -21.16 -13.12
CA MET A 314 9.24 -19.82 -13.65
C MET A 314 10.54 -19.04 -13.86
N GLU A 315 10.59 -18.22 -14.90
CA GLU A 315 11.65 -17.23 -15.09
C GLU A 315 11.24 -15.87 -14.51
N PHE A 316 12.20 -15.16 -13.96
CA PHE A 316 11.99 -13.89 -13.28
C PHE A 316 12.94 -12.83 -13.80
N HIS A 317 12.46 -11.59 -13.88
CA HIS A 317 13.26 -10.42 -14.24
C HIS A 317 14.22 -9.98 -13.12
N TYR A 318 13.83 -10.25 -11.87
CA TYR A 318 14.58 -9.93 -10.66
C TYR A 318 15.13 -11.20 -10.02
N ASP A 319 16.35 -11.10 -9.46
CA ASP A 319 17.10 -12.26 -8.93
C ASP A 319 16.91 -12.46 -7.43
N ARG A 320 16.31 -11.47 -6.75
CA ARG A 320 16.08 -11.53 -5.31
C ARG A 320 14.62 -11.69 -4.94
N PHE A 321 14.39 -12.51 -3.92
CA PHE A 321 13.09 -12.80 -3.34
C PHE A 321 13.09 -12.49 -1.84
N ILE A 322 11.89 -12.37 -1.28
CA ILE A 322 11.68 -12.61 0.14
C ILE A 322 10.88 -13.89 0.33
N VAL A 323 11.24 -14.67 1.35
CA VAL A 323 10.48 -15.84 1.80
C VAL A 323 9.88 -15.51 3.16
N GLN A 324 8.56 -15.43 3.22
CA GLN A 324 7.82 -15.04 4.40
C GLN A 324 7.02 -16.23 4.95
N SER A 325 6.91 -16.34 6.27
CA SER A 325 6.09 -17.35 6.93
C SER A 325 4.64 -17.21 6.48
N LEU A 326 4.08 -18.29 5.95
CA LEU A 326 2.70 -18.38 5.52
C LEU A 326 1.78 -18.41 6.73
N ILE A 327 0.82 -17.47 6.71
CA ILE A 327 -0.32 -17.43 7.61
C ILE A 327 -1.47 -18.04 6.83
N GLY A 328 -1.95 -19.19 7.27
CA GLY A 328 -2.98 -19.97 6.60
C GLY A 328 -4.01 -20.49 7.58
N ASN A 329 -4.49 -21.70 7.35
CA ASN A 329 -5.16 -22.49 8.39
C ASN A 329 -4.12 -23.02 9.39
N TYR A 330 -4.54 -23.34 10.61
CA TYR A 330 -3.69 -23.95 11.64
C TYR A 330 -2.88 -25.17 11.13
N HIS A 331 -3.51 -26.03 10.34
CA HIS A 331 -2.91 -27.28 9.86
C HIS A 331 -1.81 -27.07 8.80
N TRP A 332 -1.85 -25.96 8.08
CA TRP A 332 -0.93 -25.71 6.97
C TRP A 332 -0.32 -24.30 6.99
N SER A 333 -0.17 -23.72 8.19
CA SER A 333 0.65 -22.52 8.40
C SER A 333 2.10 -22.87 8.72
N SER A 334 3.01 -21.97 8.30
CA SER A 334 4.45 -22.11 8.55
C SER A 334 4.77 -22.23 10.03
N THR A 335 5.82 -23.00 10.32
CA THR A 335 6.40 -23.12 11.66
C THR A 335 7.57 -22.16 11.78
N THR A 336 7.50 -21.23 12.73
CA THR A 336 8.55 -20.24 13.01
C THR A 336 9.13 -20.43 14.40
N SER A 337 10.23 -19.75 14.69
CA SER A 337 10.81 -19.65 16.05
C SER A 337 9.82 -19.09 17.09
N SER A 338 8.88 -18.25 16.65
CA SER A 338 7.85 -17.62 17.49
C SER A 338 6.53 -18.41 17.54
N GLY A 339 6.49 -19.58 16.89
CA GLY A 339 5.29 -20.41 16.75
C GLY A 339 4.52 -20.17 15.46
N LYS A 340 3.30 -20.72 15.37
CA LYS A 340 2.43 -20.57 14.19
C LYS A 340 1.49 -19.39 14.34
N LEU A 341 1.27 -18.69 13.23
CA LEU A 341 0.19 -17.73 13.05
C LEU A 341 -0.80 -18.29 12.03
N TYR A 342 -2.09 -18.12 12.28
CA TYR A 342 -3.15 -18.53 11.37
C TYR A 342 -4.25 -17.48 11.33
N HIS A 343 -4.99 -17.46 10.24
CA HIS A 343 -6.06 -16.47 10.03
C HIS A 343 -7.18 -16.66 11.05
N VAL A 344 -7.67 -15.55 11.61
CA VAL A 344 -9.00 -15.54 12.26
C VAL A 344 -10.09 -15.73 11.20
N GLY A 345 -9.90 -15.11 10.03
CA GLY A 345 -10.83 -15.18 8.90
C GLY A 345 -12.14 -14.43 9.15
N THR A 346 -13.04 -14.48 8.17
CA THR A 346 -14.40 -13.94 8.30
C THR A 346 -15.23 -14.78 9.27
N ILE A 347 -16.30 -14.16 9.81
CA ILE A 347 -17.37 -14.92 10.46
C ILE A 347 -17.88 -16.01 9.49
N PRO A 348 -18.04 -17.26 9.93
CA PRO A 348 -18.56 -18.33 9.09
C PRO A 348 -19.89 -17.95 8.44
N ASN A 349 -20.05 -18.26 7.15
CA ASN A 349 -21.33 -18.10 6.48
C ASN A 349 -22.33 -19.21 6.89
N SER A 350 -23.53 -19.23 6.30
CA SER A 350 -24.55 -20.26 6.58
C SER A 350 -24.13 -21.69 6.21
N LYS A 351 -23.05 -21.87 5.43
CA LYS A 351 -22.44 -23.16 5.11
C LYS A 351 -21.30 -23.54 6.07
N GLY A 352 -21.03 -22.72 7.08
CA GLY A 352 -19.89 -22.89 7.98
C GLY A 352 -18.55 -22.50 7.38
N GLU A 353 -18.54 -21.84 6.22
CA GLU A 353 -17.30 -21.48 5.52
C GLU A 353 -16.75 -20.15 6.04
N THR A 354 -15.46 -20.15 6.38
CA THR A 354 -14.67 -18.95 6.69
C THR A 354 -13.74 -18.63 5.53
N TYR A 355 -13.51 -17.35 5.28
CA TYR A 355 -12.63 -16.88 4.21
C TYR A 355 -11.48 -16.07 4.79
N VAL A 356 -10.35 -16.05 4.11
CA VAL A 356 -9.30 -15.09 4.42
C VAL A 356 -9.80 -13.70 4.07
N ALA A 357 -9.60 -12.76 4.99
CA ALA A 357 -9.81 -11.36 4.74
C ALA A 357 -8.60 -10.56 5.21
N ASP A 358 -8.24 -9.54 4.44
CA ASP A 358 -7.32 -8.50 4.87
C ASP A 358 -8.05 -7.19 5.08
N ILE A 359 -7.41 -6.30 5.84
CA ILE A 359 -7.84 -4.93 6.05
C ILE A 359 -6.76 -4.04 5.47
N ARG A 360 -7.14 -3.15 4.55
CA ARG A 360 -6.28 -2.07 4.11
C ARG A 360 -6.57 -0.84 4.96
N MET A 361 -5.60 -0.42 5.76
CA MET A 361 -5.66 0.82 6.52
C MET A 361 -4.76 1.86 5.85
N MET A 362 -5.35 2.98 5.46
CA MET A 362 -4.63 4.12 4.90
C MET A 362 -4.51 5.25 5.89
N VAL A 363 -3.33 5.85 5.91
CA VAL A 363 -3.01 6.99 6.76
C VAL A 363 -2.29 8.05 5.94
N SER A 364 -2.31 9.29 6.40
CA SER A 364 -1.41 10.31 5.89
C SER A 364 -0.85 11.20 6.99
N SER A 365 0.32 11.76 6.71
CA SER A 365 0.96 12.75 7.56
C SER A 365 0.28 14.11 7.35
N SER A 366 -0.01 14.79 8.45
CA SER A 366 -0.53 16.15 8.49
C SER A 366 0.26 17.02 9.47
N GLU A 367 -0.14 18.28 9.61
CA GLU A 367 0.40 19.15 10.65
C GLU A 367 0.04 18.66 12.07
N GLN A 368 -1.01 17.84 12.23
CA GLN A 368 -1.48 17.30 13.51
C GLN A 368 -0.96 15.88 13.79
N GLY A 369 0.03 15.40 13.02
CA GLY A 369 0.57 14.04 13.13
C GLY A 369 0.10 13.14 11.99
N ILE A 370 0.20 11.83 12.18
CA ILE A 370 -0.34 10.86 11.23
C ILE A 370 -1.80 10.59 11.62
N LEU A 371 -2.69 10.56 10.64
CA LEU A 371 -4.14 10.38 10.84
C LEU A 371 -4.69 9.29 9.91
N PRO A 372 -5.72 8.52 10.34
CA PRO A 372 -6.41 7.61 9.44
C PRO A 372 -7.15 8.38 8.33
N LEU A 373 -7.18 7.79 7.13
CA LEU A 373 -7.82 8.36 5.95
C LEU A 373 -8.95 7.49 5.41
N CYS A 374 -8.66 6.21 5.19
CA CYS A 374 -9.56 5.27 4.53
C CYS A 374 -9.28 3.87 5.06
N THR A 375 -10.33 3.07 5.22
CA THR A 375 -10.19 1.64 5.49
C THR A 375 -11.23 0.85 4.71
N TYR A 376 -10.83 -0.31 4.20
CA TYR A 376 -11.70 -1.29 3.58
C TYR A 376 -11.07 -2.68 3.69
N ALA A 377 -11.84 -3.72 3.40
CA ALA A 377 -11.37 -5.09 3.48
C ALA A 377 -11.57 -5.83 2.17
N ARG A 378 -10.76 -6.85 1.94
CA ARG A 378 -10.87 -7.72 0.77
C ARG A 378 -10.86 -9.16 1.21
N ARG A 379 -11.61 -10.00 0.49
CA ARG A 379 -11.76 -11.42 0.78
C ARG A 379 -11.12 -12.29 -0.29
N SER A 380 -10.65 -13.46 0.11
CA SER A 380 -10.26 -14.54 -0.81
C SER A 380 -11.44 -15.01 -1.68
N ALA A 381 -11.13 -15.67 -2.79
CA ALA A 381 -12.15 -16.20 -3.70
C ALA A 381 -12.79 -17.49 -3.16
N LYS A 382 -11.97 -18.35 -2.55
CA LYS A 382 -12.39 -19.62 -1.96
C LYS A 382 -12.27 -19.59 -0.43
N PRO A 383 -13.07 -20.42 0.27
CA PRO A 383 -12.98 -20.53 1.71
C PRO A 383 -11.67 -21.15 2.17
N LEU A 384 -11.27 -20.83 3.39
CA LEU A 384 -10.09 -21.37 4.04
C LEU A 384 -10.41 -22.76 4.60
N VAL A 385 -9.88 -23.81 3.98
CA VAL A 385 -10.15 -25.21 4.35
C VAL A 385 -9.14 -25.75 5.38
N ASP A 386 -9.54 -26.76 6.15
CA ASP A 386 -8.65 -27.42 7.12
C ASP A 386 -7.64 -28.36 6.46
N LYS A 387 -8.01 -29.00 5.36
CA LYS A 387 -7.19 -30.00 4.66
C LYS A 387 -6.94 -29.56 3.23
N ILE A 388 -5.68 -29.65 2.80
CA ILE A 388 -5.24 -29.33 1.44
C ILE A 388 -4.97 -30.63 0.68
N GLU A 389 -5.44 -30.68 -0.56
CA GLU A 389 -5.09 -31.71 -1.54
C GLU A 389 -3.94 -31.22 -2.44
N ASP A 390 -3.15 -32.12 -3.02
CA ASP A 390 -2.01 -31.74 -3.89
C ASP A 390 -2.43 -30.97 -5.17
N SER A 391 -3.70 -31.05 -5.56
CA SER A 391 -4.28 -30.28 -6.68
C SER A 391 -4.75 -28.87 -6.30
N THR A 392 -4.62 -28.48 -5.04
CA THR A 392 -5.14 -27.21 -4.53
C THR A 392 -4.36 -26.02 -5.08
N ASN A 393 -5.10 -25.00 -5.54
CA ASN A 393 -4.54 -23.67 -5.78
C ASN A 393 -4.69 -22.84 -4.48
N SER A 394 -3.64 -22.79 -3.66
CA SER A 394 -3.70 -22.10 -2.37
C SER A 394 -3.92 -20.60 -2.48
N TRP A 395 -3.53 -19.99 -3.61
CA TRP A 395 -3.73 -18.57 -3.87
C TRP A 395 -5.21 -18.19 -3.89
N GLU A 396 -6.10 -19.07 -4.36
CA GLU A 396 -7.54 -18.78 -4.37
C GLU A 396 -8.13 -18.67 -2.95
N MET A 397 -7.49 -19.29 -1.95
CA MET A 397 -7.90 -19.27 -0.54
C MET A 397 -7.20 -18.20 0.28
N LEU A 398 -6.02 -17.75 -0.12
CA LEU A 398 -5.18 -16.81 0.62
C LEU A 398 -5.10 -15.42 -0.03
N GLY A 399 -5.15 -15.37 -1.37
CA GLY A 399 -5.03 -14.16 -2.16
C GLY A 399 -6.29 -13.28 -2.07
N THR A 400 -6.10 -12.06 -1.58
CA THR A 400 -7.18 -11.06 -1.40
C THR A 400 -7.16 -9.95 -2.44
N ASN A 401 -6.17 -9.93 -3.34
CA ASN A 401 -6.08 -8.91 -4.39
C ASN A 401 -7.34 -8.92 -5.26
N LEU A 402 -7.89 -7.73 -5.53
CA LEU A 402 -9.09 -7.59 -6.36
C LEU A 402 -8.74 -7.43 -7.84
N SER A 403 -7.57 -6.88 -8.14
CA SER A 403 -7.12 -6.63 -9.51
C SER A 403 -6.61 -7.91 -10.16
N PHE A 404 -6.99 -8.13 -11.41
CA PHE A 404 -6.51 -9.22 -12.24
C PHE A 404 -6.28 -8.73 -13.69
N LEU A 405 -5.32 -9.35 -14.36
CA LEU A 405 -4.99 -9.08 -15.75
C LEU A 405 -5.92 -9.90 -16.65
N GLN A 406 -6.52 -9.24 -17.63
CA GLN A 406 -7.33 -9.88 -18.66
C GLN A 406 -6.44 -10.44 -19.77
N PRO A 407 -6.94 -11.38 -20.59
CA PRO A 407 -6.17 -11.94 -21.72
C PRO A 407 -5.69 -10.90 -22.75
N ASP A 408 -6.35 -9.73 -22.82
CA ASP A 408 -5.99 -8.61 -23.70
C ASP A 408 -4.95 -7.65 -23.08
N GLY A 409 -4.42 -7.98 -21.89
CA GLY A 409 -3.48 -7.13 -21.15
C GLY A 409 -4.12 -5.98 -20.38
N SER A 410 -5.45 -5.83 -20.44
CA SER A 410 -6.14 -4.81 -19.65
C SER A 410 -6.33 -5.24 -18.19
N TRP A 411 -6.49 -4.27 -17.28
CA TRP A 411 -6.74 -4.52 -15.88
C TRP A 411 -8.24 -4.50 -15.57
N SER A 412 -8.72 -5.54 -14.86
CA SER A 412 -10.06 -5.58 -14.31
C SER A 412 -10.03 -5.70 -12.78
N THR A 413 -11.19 -5.64 -12.13
CA THR A 413 -11.31 -5.71 -10.67
C THR A 413 -12.53 -6.55 -10.27
N ASP A 414 -12.31 -7.54 -9.41
CA ASP A 414 -13.39 -8.33 -8.82
C ASP A 414 -14.00 -7.59 -7.62
N SER A 415 -14.96 -6.73 -7.90
CA SER A 415 -15.63 -5.93 -6.87
C SER A 415 -16.54 -6.78 -5.96
N ASN A 416 -16.84 -8.04 -6.27
CA ASN A 416 -17.67 -8.89 -5.42
C ASN A 416 -16.95 -9.34 -4.14
N ARG A 417 -15.61 -9.38 -4.17
CA ARG A 417 -14.76 -9.72 -3.02
C ARG A 417 -14.34 -8.53 -2.16
N LEU A 418 -14.69 -7.31 -2.58
CA LEU A 418 -14.55 -6.11 -1.77
C LEU A 418 -15.60 -6.11 -0.65
N VAL A 419 -15.14 -6.16 0.60
CA VAL A 419 -15.96 -6.08 1.81
C VAL A 419 -15.99 -4.62 2.25
N LEU A 420 -17.16 -4.00 2.12
CA LEU A 420 -17.35 -2.59 2.44
C LEU A 420 -17.37 -2.35 3.95
N MET A 421 -16.97 -1.15 4.35
CA MET A 421 -17.07 -0.66 5.73
C MET A 421 -18.47 -0.12 6.03
N ASP A 422 -19.49 -0.80 5.50
CA ASP A 422 -20.90 -0.43 5.61
C ASP A 422 -21.63 -1.27 6.68
N ARG A 423 -22.90 -0.94 6.92
CA ARG A 423 -23.74 -1.65 7.89
C ARG A 423 -23.95 -3.14 7.59
N ARG A 424 -23.79 -3.57 6.34
CA ARG A 424 -24.11 -4.92 5.87
C ARG A 424 -22.91 -5.86 5.92
N ASP A 425 -21.76 -5.36 5.50
CA ASP A 425 -20.59 -6.17 5.18
C ASP A 425 -19.55 -6.15 6.32
N PHE A 426 -19.41 -5.04 7.05
CA PHE A 426 -18.41 -4.89 8.11
C PHE A 426 -18.45 -6.02 9.15
N ASN A 427 -19.64 -6.37 9.64
CA ASN A 427 -19.79 -7.39 10.68
C ASN A 427 -19.31 -8.78 10.24
N LYS A 428 -19.24 -9.06 8.93
CA LYS A 428 -18.72 -10.33 8.40
C LYS A 428 -17.23 -10.51 8.68
N LEU A 429 -16.49 -9.45 8.99
CA LEU A 429 -15.06 -9.50 9.28
C LEU A 429 -14.74 -10.02 10.70
N GLY A 430 -15.69 -9.97 11.64
CA GLY A 430 -15.44 -10.39 13.03
C GLY A 430 -14.42 -9.51 13.77
N ILE A 431 -14.28 -8.25 13.36
CA ILE A 431 -13.37 -7.27 13.96
C ILE A 431 -14.14 -6.20 14.73
N GLY A 432 -13.50 -5.66 15.77
CA GLY A 432 -14.02 -4.59 16.61
C GLY A 432 -13.15 -3.34 16.61
N LEU A 433 -13.47 -2.41 17.51
CA LEU A 433 -12.74 -1.15 17.68
C LEU A 433 -11.25 -1.37 18.01
N ASP A 434 -10.94 -2.36 18.84
CA ASP A 434 -9.57 -2.63 19.28
C ASP A 434 -8.70 -3.14 18.11
N ASP A 435 -9.26 -4.00 17.25
CA ASP A 435 -8.58 -4.46 16.03
C ASP A 435 -8.32 -3.28 15.07
N LEU A 436 -9.26 -2.33 14.95
CA LEU A 436 -9.10 -1.13 14.12
C LEU A 436 -8.03 -0.18 14.67
N ILE A 437 -7.99 0.00 16.00
CA ILE A 437 -6.96 0.78 16.68
C ILE A 437 -5.58 0.15 16.48
N GLU A 438 -5.46 -1.18 16.67
CA GLU A 438 -4.20 -1.88 16.43
C GLU A 438 -3.80 -1.78 14.95
N ALA A 439 -4.73 -1.96 14.02
CA ALA A 439 -4.46 -1.84 12.58
C ALA A 439 -3.91 -0.46 12.21
N TYR A 440 -4.50 0.58 12.78
CA TYR A 440 -4.02 1.95 12.64
C TYR A 440 -2.61 2.13 13.20
N ILE A 441 -2.36 1.71 14.44
CA ILE A 441 -1.04 1.84 15.07
C ILE A 441 0.02 1.06 14.29
N GLN A 442 -0.26 -0.16 13.86
CA GLN A 442 0.64 -0.97 13.02
C GLN A 442 0.93 -0.29 11.67
N THR A 443 -0.06 0.38 11.08
CA THR A 443 0.12 1.17 9.86
C THR A 443 1.01 2.39 10.10
N VAL A 444 0.82 3.10 11.21
CA VAL A 444 1.66 4.26 11.58
C VAL A 444 3.10 3.79 11.83
N LEU A 445 3.31 2.75 12.63
CA LEU A 445 4.65 2.25 12.94
C LEU A 445 5.41 1.85 11.67
N SER A 446 4.75 1.10 10.76
CA SER A 446 5.38 0.71 9.49
C SER A 446 5.65 1.89 8.55
N MET A 447 4.77 2.88 8.50
CA MET A 447 5.00 4.13 7.76
C MET A 447 6.21 4.90 8.30
N VAL A 448 6.32 5.05 9.62
CA VAL A 448 7.44 5.75 10.27
C VAL A 448 8.77 5.02 10.04
N ALA A 449 8.78 3.68 10.14
CA ALA A 449 9.97 2.89 9.83
C ALA A 449 10.48 3.12 8.40
N ILE A 450 9.58 3.12 7.41
CA ILE A 450 9.93 3.37 6.01
C ILE A 450 10.38 4.82 5.79
N ASP A 451 9.75 5.81 6.42
CA ASP A 451 10.18 7.21 6.34
C ASP A 451 11.57 7.42 6.98
N ASN A 452 11.86 6.73 8.09
CA ASN A 452 13.19 6.72 8.71
C ASN A 452 14.22 6.08 7.80
N MET A 453 13.90 4.96 7.14
CA MET A 453 14.77 4.35 6.13
C MET A 453 15.03 5.30 4.96
N ALA A 454 14.00 6.01 4.48
CA ALA A 454 14.15 7.03 3.44
C ALA A 454 15.12 8.15 3.87
N LYS A 455 15.04 8.61 5.12
CA LYS A 455 16.00 9.59 5.67
C LYS A 455 17.43 9.04 5.72
N THR A 456 17.60 7.79 6.13
CA THR A 456 18.91 7.11 6.22
C THR A 456 19.59 6.95 4.85
N LEU A 457 18.79 6.71 3.81
CA LEU A 457 19.24 6.60 2.42
C LEU A 457 19.63 7.94 1.79
N LEU A 458 19.46 9.06 2.50
CA LEU A 458 19.94 10.38 2.08
C LEU A 458 21.15 10.81 2.92
N ASN A 459 22.06 11.56 2.30
CA ASN A 459 23.10 12.28 3.05
C ASN A 459 22.60 13.64 3.54
N LYS A 460 23.45 14.38 4.28
CA LYS A 460 23.13 15.70 4.82
C LYS A 460 22.80 16.73 3.72
N GLN A 461 23.30 16.53 2.50
CA GLN A 461 23.05 17.36 1.32
C GLN A 461 21.81 16.91 0.51
N GLY A 462 21.08 15.88 0.96
CA GLY A 462 19.90 15.35 0.27
C GLY A 462 20.20 14.49 -0.95
N LYS A 463 21.47 14.09 -1.18
CA LYS A 463 21.82 13.14 -2.24
C LYS A 463 21.58 11.71 -1.78
N PHE A 464 21.11 10.86 -2.71
CA PHE A 464 20.89 9.45 -2.44
C PHE A 464 22.20 8.69 -2.24
N ARG A 465 22.24 7.85 -1.21
CA ARG A 465 23.40 7.03 -0.85
C ARG A 465 23.33 5.70 -1.57
N MET A 466 23.61 5.70 -2.88
CA MET A 466 23.53 4.48 -3.70
C MET A 466 24.38 3.31 -3.14
N ARG A 467 25.57 3.58 -2.59
CA ARG A 467 26.39 2.54 -1.94
C ARG A 467 25.69 1.87 -0.75
N LEU A 468 25.01 2.67 0.08
CA LEU A 468 24.24 2.16 1.22
C LEU A 468 22.99 1.40 0.75
N PHE A 469 22.33 1.90 -0.30
CA PHE A 469 21.19 1.19 -0.89
C PHE A 469 21.61 -0.19 -1.40
N ARG A 470 22.74 -0.29 -2.12
CA ARG A 470 23.29 -1.57 -2.61
C ARG A 470 23.60 -2.58 -1.50
N SER A 471 24.00 -2.12 -0.31
CA SER A 471 24.20 -3.03 0.84
C SER A 471 22.88 -3.49 1.47
N LEU A 472 21.77 -2.79 1.21
CA LEU A 472 20.43 -3.13 1.71
C LEU A 472 19.59 -3.88 0.67
N ASN A 473 19.91 -3.75 -0.61
CA ASN A 473 19.26 -4.41 -1.72
C ASN A 473 20.27 -4.53 -2.86
N ASP A 474 20.76 -5.73 -3.09
CA ASP A 474 21.84 -6.04 -4.03
C ASP A 474 21.33 -6.59 -5.38
N ASP A 475 20.04 -6.42 -5.65
CA ASP A 475 19.41 -6.86 -6.90
C ASP A 475 19.83 -5.97 -8.06
N GLN A 476 20.66 -6.50 -8.95
CA GLN A 476 21.29 -5.74 -10.03
C GLN A 476 20.25 -5.22 -11.04
N SER A 477 19.23 -6.02 -11.37
CA SER A 477 18.13 -5.61 -12.24
C SER A 477 17.39 -4.39 -11.68
N LEU A 478 17.09 -4.36 -10.38
CA LEU A 478 16.50 -3.16 -9.77
C LEU A 478 17.45 -1.97 -9.84
N ILE A 479 18.73 -2.16 -9.49
CA ILE A 479 19.73 -1.08 -9.43
C ILE A 479 19.88 -0.41 -10.78
N ASP A 480 19.88 -1.18 -11.87
CA ASP A 480 20.03 -0.67 -13.24
C ASP A 480 18.78 0.04 -13.76
N GLU A 481 17.61 -0.22 -13.17
CA GLU A 481 16.38 0.49 -13.48
C GLU A 481 16.27 1.87 -12.80
N ILE A 482 17.03 2.15 -11.75
CA ILE A 482 16.86 3.39 -10.99
C ILE A 482 17.35 4.60 -11.80
N MET A 483 16.43 5.47 -12.17
CA MET A 483 16.76 6.79 -12.74
C MET A 483 17.28 7.73 -11.65
N LEU A 484 18.49 8.27 -11.83
CA LEU A 484 19.15 9.17 -10.87
C LEU A 484 18.81 10.65 -11.07
#